data_AF-A0A851JMS7-F1
#
_entry.id   AF-A0A851JMS7-F1
#
_cell.length_a   1.000
_cell.length_b   1.000
_cell.length_c   1.000
_cell.angle_alpha   90.00
_cell.angle_beta   90.00
_cell.angle_gamma   90.00
#
_symmetry.space_group_name_H-M   'P 1'
#
loop_
_entity.id
_entity.type
_entity.pdbx_description
1 polymer ?
#
loop_
_entity_poly.entity_id
_entity_poly.type
_entity_poly.pdbx_seq_one_letter_code
_entity_poly.pdbx_strand_id
1 'polypeptide(L)'
;SYSDPKMWVAFLGSPFLSDTDGKMEKIFRIYKHPFYNVYSLDYDVALLELSTPVTFSRTIRPICLPDSSHIFHEGTRCFITGWGSTKEGGLMSKHLQKAAVNMIGDQACKKFYPVQISSRMLCAGFPQGTVDSCS
;
A
#
# COMPACT_ATOMS: atom_id res chain seq x y z
N SER A 1 -1.79 -7.31 20.19
CA SER A 1 -1.12 -7.84 18.97
C SER A 1 -1.76 -7.17 17.78
N TYR A 2 -1.01 -6.61 16.82
CA TYR A 2 -1.57 -5.93 15.63
C TYR A 2 -2.48 -6.81 14.76
N SER A 3 -2.55 -8.12 15.04
CA SER A 3 -3.44 -9.07 14.38
C SER A 3 -4.82 -9.22 15.05
N ASP A 4 -5.13 -8.47 16.11
CA ASP A 4 -6.47 -8.46 16.71
C ASP A 4 -7.42 -7.58 15.87
N PRO A 5 -8.45 -8.15 15.20
CA PRO A 5 -9.38 -7.39 14.37
C PRO A 5 -10.13 -6.29 15.13
N LYS A 6 -10.31 -6.42 16.45
CA LYS A 6 -11.05 -5.45 17.27
C LYS A 6 -10.34 -4.11 17.42
N MET A 7 -9.04 -4.06 17.14
CA MET A 7 -8.25 -2.83 17.20
C MET A 7 -8.32 -2.00 15.92
N TRP A 8 -8.99 -2.50 14.88
CA TRP A 8 -8.94 -1.90 13.55
C TRP A 8 -10.33 -1.64 12.97
N VAL A 9 -10.40 -0.55 12.21
CA VAL A 9 -11.52 -0.21 11.32
C VAL A 9 -10.96 0.21 9.96
N ALA A 10 -11.73 -0.02 8.90
CA ALA A 10 -11.44 0.48 7.57
C ALA A 10 -12.34 1.68 7.26
N PHE A 11 -11.75 2.75 6.71
CA PHE A 11 -12.50 3.89 6.18
C PHE A 11 -12.50 3.83 4.65
N LEU A 12 -13.67 3.95 4.05
CA LEU A 12 -13.85 3.82 2.60
C LEU A 12 -14.58 5.04 2.02
N GLY A 13 -14.21 5.42 0.80
CA GLY A 13 -15.00 6.35 -0.02
C GLY A 13 -14.82 7.84 0.25
N SER A 14 -13.83 8.23 1.06
CA SER A 14 -13.44 9.63 1.26
C SER A 14 -11.94 9.83 0.95
N PRO A 15 -11.54 10.95 0.30
CA PRO A 15 -10.15 11.34 0.20
C PRO A 15 -9.64 12.08 1.45
N PHE A 16 -10.46 12.28 2.48
CA PHE A 16 -10.07 13.00 3.69
C PHE A 16 -9.81 12.01 4.82
N LEU A 17 -8.74 12.24 5.58
CA LEU A 17 -8.45 11.50 6.81
C LEU A 17 -9.32 12.09 7.93
N SER A 18 -10.62 11.74 7.93
CA SER A 18 -11.61 12.22 8.88
C SER A 18 -12.64 11.14 9.20
N ASP A 19 -13.14 11.12 10.44
CA ASP A 19 -14.19 10.21 10.88
C ASP A 19 -15.60 10.66 10.45
N THR A 20 -15.71 11.84 9.83
CA THR A 20 -16.99 12.47 9.48
C THR A 20 -17.42 12.25 8.04
N ASP A 21 -16.52 11.79 7.17
CA ASP A 21 -16.76 11.63 5.74
C ASP A 21 -16.36 10.22 5.27
N GLY A 22 -17.20 9.60 4.45
CA GLY A 22 -17.04 8.20 4.04
C GLY A 22 -17.74 7.17 4.93
N LYS A 23 -17.37 5.89 4.75
CA LYS A 23 -17.97 4.73 5.44
C LYS A 23 -16.93 4.06 6.33
N MET A 24 -17.23 3.91 7.61
CA MET A 24 -16.41 3.14 8.55
C MET A 24 -16.92 1.69 8.62
N GLU A 25 -16.02 0.73 8.44
CA GLU A 25 -16.30 -0.70 8.51
C GLU A 25 -15.42 -1.40 9.54
N LYS A 26 -16.01 -2.30 10.31
CA LYS A 26 -15.26 -3.13 11.27
C LYS A 26 -14.53 -4.25 10.56
N ILE A 27 -13.34 -4.59 11.04
CA ILE A 27 -12.60 -5.76 10.56
C ILE A 27 -13.12 -7.01 11.28
N PHE A 28 -13.56 -8.00 10.51
CA PHE A 28 -13.96 -9.31 11.04
C PHE A 28 -12.74 -10.18 11.30
N ARG A 29 -11.81 -10.23 10.34
CA ARG A 29 -10.64 -11.10 10.40
C ARG A 29 -9.46 -10.52 9.64
N ILE A 30 -8.26 -10.81 10.14
CA ILE A 30 -6.98 -10.43 9.52
C ILE A 30 -6.24 -11.72 9.16
N TYR A 31 -5.92 -11.88 7.87
CA TYR A 31 -5.14 -13.00 7.34
C TYR A 31 -3.75 -12.49 6.97
N LYS A 32 -2.77 -12.67 7.87
CA LYS A 32 -1.37 -12.41 7.55
C LYS A 32 -0.84 -13.54 6.67
N HIS A 33 0.06 -13.20 5.74
CA HIS A 33 0.73 -14.24 4.98
C HIS A 33 1.49 -15.19 5.93
N PRO A 34 1.34 -16.52 5.81
CA PRO A 34 1.93 -17.49 6.74
C PRO A 34 3.46 -17.48 6.73
N PHE A 35 4.07 -16.99 5.66
CA PHE A 35 5.53 -16.85 5.50
C PHE A 35 6.05 -15.43 5.70
N TYR A 36 5.23 -14.50 6.23
CA TYR A 36 5.72 -13.16 6.55
C TYR A 36 6.91 -13.23 7.52
N ASN A 37 8.00 -12.58 7.14
CA ASN A 37 9.23 -12.56 7.93
C ASN A 37 9.57 -11.13 8.34
N VAL A 38 9.49 -10.85 9.65
CA VAL A 38 9.68 -9.49 10.19
C VAL A 38 11.09 -8.92 10.00
N TYR A 39 12.11 -9.76 9.79
CA TYR A 39 13.49 -9.32 9.64
C TYR A 39 13.83 -8.97 8.18
N SER A 40 13.35 -9.76 7.23
CA SER A 40 13.58 -9.55 5.80
C SER A 40 12.47 -8.74 5.13
N LEU A 41 11.32 -8.57 5.80
CA LEU A 41 10.07 -8.03 5.25
C LEU A 41 9.55 -8.83 4.05
N ASP A 42 10.01 -10.06 3.88
CA ASP A 42 9.52 -10.94 2.83
C ASP A 42 8.09 -11.40 3.12
N TYR A 43 7.29 -11.52 2.06
CA TYR A 43 5.84 -11.77 2.12
C TYR A 43 5.06 -10.74 2.96
N ASP A 44 5.44 -9.46 2.89
CA ASP A 44 4.71 -8.37 3.53
C ASP A 44 3.38 -8.07 2.82
N VAL A 45 2.39 -8.91 3.09
CA VAL A 45 1.02 -8.81 2.58
C VAL A 45 0.03 -9.41 3.56
N ALA A 46 -1.15 -8.81 3.67
CA ALA A 46 -2.26 -9.32 4.46
C ALA A 46 -3.60 -9.07 3.78
N LEU A 47 -4.59 -9.91 4.07
CA LEU A 47 -6.00 -9.67 3.70
C LEU A 47 -6.79 -9.29 4.94
N LEU A 48 -7.62 -8.26 4.81
CA LEU A 48 -8.55 -7.81 5.84
C LEU A 48 -9.97 -8.11 5.35
N GLU A 49 -10.67 -8.96 6.08
CA GLU A 49 -12.08 -9.28 5.83
C GLU A 49 -12.96 -8.31 6.61
N LEU A 50 -13.85 -7.61 5.91
CA LEU A 50 -14.79 -6.67 6.53
C LEU A 50 -15.95 -7.44 7.18
N SER A 51 -16.46 -6.93 8.31
CA SER A 51 -17.60 -7.53 9.01
C SER A 51 -18.90 -7.45 8.24
N THR A 52 -19.04 -6.47 7.34
CA THR A 52 -20.17 -6.38 6.42
C THR A 52 -19.70 -6.17 4.99
N PRO A 53 -20.38 -6.77 3.99
CA PRO A 53 -20.10 -6.48 2.59
C PRO A 53 -20.30 -4.99 2.29
N VAL A 54 -19.42 -4.42 1.47
CA VAL A 54 -19.48 -3.01 1.12
C VAL A 54 -20.34 -2.81 -0.12
N THR A 55 -21.30 -1.87 -0.04
CA THR A 55 -22.07 -1.41 -1.20
C THR A 55 -21.20 -0.51 -2.08
N PHE A 56 -21.00 -0.91 -3.34
CA PHE A 56 -20.25 -0.10 -4.30
C PHE A 56 -20.99 1.18 -4.67
N SER A 57 -20.21 2.23 -4.96
CA SER A 57 -20.73 3.55 -5.27
C SER A 57 -19.84 4.25 -6.30
N ARG A 58 -20.02 5.57 -6.47
CA ARG A 58 -19.10 6.40 -7.24
C ARG A 58 -17.74 6.57 -6.56
N THR A 59 -17.70 6.50 -5.22
CA THR A 59 -16.49 6.73 -4.41
C THR A 59 -15.90 5.44 -3.86
N ILE A 60 -16.65 4.33 -3.87
CA ILE A 60 -16.19 3.03 -3.38
C ILE A 60 -16.26 2.01 -4.51
N ARG A 61 -15.09 1.58 -4.99
CA ARG A 61 -14.93 0.54 -6.02
C ARG A 61 -13.67 -0.29 -5.75
N PRO A 62 -13.68 -1.59 -6.08
CA PRO A 62 -12.49 -2.42 -5.99
C PRO A 62 -11.48 -2.05 -7.09
N ILE A 63 -10.20 -2.32 -6.83
CA ILE A 63 -9.16 -2.33 -7.86
C ILE A 63 -9.10 -3.69 -8.55
N CYS A 64 -8.59 -3.73 -9.78
CA CYS A 64 -8.30 -4.97 -10.47
C CYS A 64 -7.06 -5.65 -9.86
N LEU A 65 -7.06 -6.99 -9.84
CA LEU A 65 -5.86 -7.77 -9.56
C LEU A 65 -5.20 -8.18 -10.90
N PRO A 66 -3.87 -8.14 -11.01
CA PRO A 66 -3.18 -8.63 -12.19
C PRO A 66 -3.27 -10.16 -12.29
N ASP A 67 -3.15 -10.68 -13.50
CA ASP A 67 -2.92 -12.12 -13.69
C ASP A 67 -1.56 -12.52 -13.09
N SER A 68 -1.46 -13.76 -12.61
CA SER A 68 -0.20 -14.36 -12.14
C SER A 68 0.94 -14.31 -13.17
N SER A 69 0.62 -14.28 -14.47
CA SER A 69 1.61 -14.17 -15.55
C SER A 69 1.90 -12.73 -15.97
N HIS A 70 1.27 -11.73 -15.34
CA HIS A 70 1.48 -10.34 -15.70
C HIS A 70 2.90 -9.90 -15.33
N ILE A 71 3.55 -9.17 -16.24
CA ILE A 71 4.91 -8.65 -16.05
C ILE A 71 4.83 -7.14 -15.94
N PHE A 72 5.32 -6.61 -14.82
CA PHE A 72 5.50 -5.17 -14.65
C PHE A 72 6.84 -4.75 -15.27
N HIS A 73 6.79 -4.11 -16.43
CA HIS A 73 8.00 -3.71 -17.16
C HIS A 73 8.70 -2.51 -16.49
N GLU A 74 10.03 -2.52 -16.49
CA GLU A 74 10.85 -1.38 -16.09
C GLU A 74 10.44 -0.10 -16.84
N GLY A 75 10.44 1.04 -16.16
CA GLY A 75 10.03 2.33 -16.71
C GLY A 75 8.51 2.52 -16.84
N THR A 76 7.70 1.47 -16.61
CA THR A 76 6.24 1.61 -16.57
C THR A 76 5.85 2.63 -15.52
N ARG A 77 5.02 3.60 -15.92
CA ARG A 77 4.51 4.63 -15.02
C ARG A 77 3.35 4.08 -14.20
N CYS A 78 3.47 4.19 -12.88
CA CYS A 78 2.48 3.77 -11.90
C CYS A 78 2.13 4.95 -10.97
N PHE A 79 1.13 4.77 -10.12
CA PHE A 79 0.73 5.76 -9.12
C PHE A 79 0.74 5.14 -7.73
N ILE A 80 1.29 5.87 -6.77
CA ILE A 80 1.14 5.60 -5.34
C ILE A 80 0.17 6.64 -4.77
N THR A 81 -0.60 6.22 -3.76
CA THR A 81 -1.58 7.08 -3.10
C THR A 81 -1.58 6.82 -1.59
N GLY A 82 -1.73 7.86 -0.78
CA GLY A 82 -1.81 7.71 0.67
C GLY A 82 -1.93 9.03 1.42
N TRP A 83 -2.06 8.92 2.74
CA TRP A 83 -2.14 10.06 3.68
C TRP A 83 -0.88 10.22 4.53
N GLY A 84 0.21 9.52 4.18
CA GLY A 84 1.49 9.64 4.86
C GLY A 84 2.07 11.06 4.80
N SER A 85 3.20 11.24 5.49
CA SER A 85 3.90 12.52 5.56
C SER A 85 4.31 13.03 4.17
N THR A 86 4.12 14.32 3.88
CA THR A 86 4.51 14.90 2.57
C THR A 86 6.00 15.26 2.49
N LYS A 87 6.71 15.13 3.61
CA LYS A 87 8.15 15.28 3.76
C LYS A 87 8.62 14.38 4.90
N GLU A 88 9.87 13.97 4.85
CA GLU A 88 10.48 13.16 5.92
C GLU A 88 10.38 13.88 7.28
N GLY A 89 9.95 13.14 8.31
CA GLY A 89 9.69 13.69 9.65
C GLY A 89 8.55 14.71 9.72
N GLY A 90 7.73 14.80 8.65
CA GLY A 90 6.58 15.68 8.57
C GLY A 90 5.36 15.17 9.33
N LEU A 91 4.25 15.90 9.17
CA LEU A 91 2.93 15.46 9.62
C LEU A 91 2.22 14.74 8.48
N MET A 92 1.40 13.75 8.84
CA MET A 92 0.48 13.09 7.90
C MET A 92 -0.42 14.12 7.20
N SER A 93 -0.71 13.87 5.93
CA SER A 93 -1.62 14.70 5.16
C SER A 93 -3.08 14.41 5.54
N LYS A 94 -3.89 15.46 5.72
CA LYS A 94 -5.34 15.30 5.89
C LYS A 94 -6.06 14.95 4.59
N HIS A 95 -5.44 15.21 3.45
CA HIS A 95 -6.00 14.95 2.12
C HIS A 95 -5.20 13.86 1.43
N LEU A 96 -5.88 12.94 0.75
CA LEU A 96 -5.27 11.87 -0.01
C LEU A 96 -4.32 12.46 -1.05
N GLN A 97 -3.05 12.09 -0.95
CA GLN A 97 -2.04 12.46 -1.92
C GLN A 97 -1.95 11.38 -2.99
N LYS A 98 -1.49 11.79 -4.18
CA LYS A 98 -1.12 10.88 -5.26
C LYS A 98 0.19 11.33 -5.86
N ALA A 99 1.04 10.39 -6.23
CA ALA A 99 2.28 10.69 -6.92
C ALA A 99 2.53 9.66 -8.03
N ALA A 100 3.08 10.13 -9.14
CA ALA A 100 3.49 9.24 -10.23
C ALA A 100 4.92 8.78 -9.98
N VAL A 101 5.16 7.49 -10.16
CA VAL A 101 6.47 6.83 -10.02
C VAL A 101 6.71 5.90 -11.20
N ASN A 102 7.96 5.51 -11.43
CA ASN A 102 8.30 4.54 -12.47
C ASN A 102 8.78 3.24 -11.85
N MET A 103 8.38 2.11 -12.44
CA MET A 103 8.93 0.81 -12.08
C MET A 103 10.45 0.79 -12.29
N ILE A 104 11.18 0.30 -11.30
CA ILE A 104 12.64 0.14 -11.33
C ILE A 104 12.94 -1.35 -11.51
N GLY A 105 13.81 -1.68 -12.47
CA GLY A 105 14.19 -3.07 -12.73
C GLY A 105 14.90 -3.71 -11.54
N ASP A 106 14.68 -5.01 -11.33
CA ASP A 106 15.18 -5.78 -10.18
C ASP A 106 16.68 -5.62 -9.94
N GLN A 107 17.48 -5.63 -11.02
CA GLN A 107 18.94 -5.48 -10.92
C GLN A 107 19.35 -4.10 -10.42
N ALA A 108 18.64 -3.05 -10.87
CA ALA A 108 18.88 -1.70 -10.38
C ALA A 108 18.43 -1.58 -8.92
N CYS A 109 17.25 -2.11 -8.58
CA CYS A 109 16.76 -2.05 -7.21
C CYS A 109 17.70 -2.73 -6.20
N LYS A 110 18.18 -3.93 -6.52
CA LYS A 110 19.15 -4.67 -5.66
C LYS A 110 20.46 -3.91 -5.41
N LYS A 111 20.81 -2.93 -6.25
CA LYS A 111 22.01 -2.09 -6.03
C LYS A 111 21.76 -0.95 -5.06
N PHE A 112 20.53 -0.45 -4.97
CA PHE A 112 20.18 0.68 -4.09
C PHE A 112 19.98 0.28 -2.63
N TYR A 113 19.60 -0.97 -2.39
CA TYR A 113 19.31 -1.45 -1.03
C TYR A 113 20.42 -2.37 -0.51
N PRO A 114 20.95 -2.12 0.71
CA PRO A 114 21.92 -3.01 1.35
C PRO A 114 21.28 -4.34 1.82
N VAL A 115 19.95 -4.39 1.86
CA VAL A 115 19.16 -5.59 2.19
C VAL A 115 18.80 -6.39 0.95
N GLN A 116 18.64 -7.71 1.11
CA GLN A 116 18.31 -8.60 0.01
C GLN A 116 16.87 -8.39 -0.46
N ILE A 117 16.72 -7.64 -1.57
CA ILE A 117 15.44 -7.52 -2.27
C ILE A 117 15.05 -8.88 -2.86
N SER A 118 13.93 -9.38 -2.41
CA SER A 118 13.38 -10.69 -2.75
C SER A 118 12.63 -10.65 -4.08
N SER A 119 12.35 -11.81 -4.70
CA SER A 119 11.52 -11.88 -5.93
C SER A 119 10.03 -11.62 -5.69
N ARG A 120 9.62 -11.36 -4.44
CA ARG A 120 8.25 -10.98 -4.04
C ARG A 120 8.13 -9.47 -3.82
N MET A 121 9.23 -8.72 -4.01
CA MET A 121 9.31 -7.28 -3.83
C MET A 121 9.52 -6.60 -5.18
N LEU A 122 8.97 -5.40 -5.33
CA LEU A 122 9.14 -4.55 -6.50
C LEU A 122 9.53 -3.15 -6.04
N CYS A 123 10.25 -2.43 -6.88
CA CYS A 123 10.70 -1.09 -6.57
C CYS A 123 10.13 -0.10 -7.59
N ALA A 124 9.70 1.05 -7.10
CA ALA A 124 9.18 2.10 -7.95
C ALA A 124 9.56 3.46 -7.37
N GLY A 125 9.92 4.40 -8.22
CA GLY A 125 10.35 5.73 -7.79
C GLY A 125 11.25 6.38 -8.82
N PHE A 126 12.15 7.23 -8.34
CA PHE A 126 13.17 7.90 -9.13
C PHE A 126 14.53 7.67 -8.47
N PRO A 127 15.59 7.34 -9.23
CA PRO A 127 16.93 7.18 -8.67
C PRO A 127 17.44 8.40 -7.88
N GLN A 128 16.89 9.59 -8.16
CA GLN A 128 17.22 10.85 -7.49
C GLN A 128 16.48 11.05 -6.14
N GLY A 129 15.56 10.15 -5.76
CA GLY A 129 14.87 10.19 -4.47
C GLY A 129 13.87 11.35 -4.30
N THR A 130 13.29 11.86 -5.38
CA THR A 130 12.43 13.06 -5.35
C THR A 130 10.97 12.79 -5.01
N VAL A 131 10.45 11.60 -5.35
CA VAL A 131 9.04 11.22 -5.16
C VAL A 131 9.00 9.78 -4.65
N ASP A 132 8.45 9.61 -3.45
CA ASP A 132 8.37 8.33 -2.75
C ASP A 132 7.15 8.29 -1.81
N SER A 133 6.84 7.10 -1.29
CA SER A 133 5.97 6.88 -0.15
C SER A 133 6.67 7.30 1.16
N CYS A 134 5.90 7.72 2.16
CA CYS A 134 6.43 8.10 3.46
C CYS A 134 5.42 7.74 4.56
N SER A 135 5.92 7.46 5.75
CA SER A 135 5.15 7.14 6.95
C SER A 135 4.85 8.38 7.80
#